data_AF-A0A0C6FAB2-F1
#
_entry.id   AF-A0A0C6FAB2-F1
#
_cell.length_a   1.000
_cell.length_b   1.000
_cell.length_c   1.000
_cell.angle_alpha   90.00
_cell.angle_beta   90.00
_cell.angle_gamma   90.00
#
_symmetry.space_group_name_H-M   'P 1'
#
loop_
_entity.id
_entity.type
_entity.pdbx_description
1 polymer ?
#
loop_
_entity_poly.entity_id
_entity_poly.type
_entity_poly.pdbx_seq_one_letter_code
_entity_poly.pdbx_strand_id
1 'polypeptide(L)'
;MSGCGCTAHGRGSRRSPFTPTWKLGTAELATRVPLDYRCASVGRYVGDPDGGADARNLLGPGLLHREFSRVGKPCRAPQIDSARAPVDAPFARPLPQGFGPVPPFWSWRQAHAGTYDEAWQAAPERRLPDDFDCRFYQSLFDYEYLYLYRSYTRMSLWQLVILMASSAAAGLCSQWRVRRR
;
A
#
# COMPACT_ATOMS: atom_id res chain seq x y z
N MET A 1 -4.99 -22.62 8.99
CA MET A 1 -4.97 -21.18 8.63
C MET A 1 -4.00 -20.49 9.58
N SER A 2 -2.72 -20.45 9.22
CA SER A 2 -1.69 -19.81 10.03
C SER A 2 -1.45 -18.43 9.43
N GLY A 3 -2.00 -17.40 10.06
CA GLY A 3 -1.82 -16.02 9.60
C GLY A 3 -0.40 -15.57 9.91
N CYS A 4 0.40 -15.35 8.86
CA CYS A 4 1.66 -14.63 8.96
C CYS A 4 1.36 -13.14 9.15
N GLY A 5 2.04 -12.48 10.08
CA GLY A 5 1.89 -11.05 10.30
C GLY A 5 3.13 -10.41 10.92
N CYS A 6 3.67 -9.40 10.24
CA CYS A 6 4.52 -8.43 10.92
C CYS A 6 3.61 -7.49 11.72
N THR A 7 3.94 -7.27 12.99
CA THR A 7 3.17 -6.38 13.86
C THR A 7 4.08 -5.28 14.37
N ALA A 8 3.66 -4.03 14.23
CA ALA A 8 4.28 -2.90 14.92
C ALA A 8 3.87 -2.95 16.40
N HIS A 9 4.86 -3.01 17.29
CA HIS A 9 4.64 -3.03 18.72
C HIS A 9 5.02 -1.69 19.32
N GLY A 10 4.15 -1.19 20.19
CA GLY A 10 4.50 -0.12 21.10
C GLY A 10 5.18 -0.68 22.34
N ARG A 11 6.47 -0.36 22.57
CA ARG A 11 7.14 -0.71 23.83
C ARG A 11 7.16 0.49 24.76
N GLY A 12 6.40 0.42 25.85
CA GLY A 12 6.64 1.22 27.04
C GLY A 12 7.65 0.52 27.96
N SER A 13 8.75 1.17 28.30
CA SER A 13 9.70 0.65 29.30
C SER A 13 9.25 1.08 30.69
N ARG A 14 9.15 0.15 31.64
CA ARG A 14 8.87 0.48 33.06
C ARG A 14 10.07 1.11 33.80
N ARG A 15 11.24 1.29 33.17
CA ARG A 15 12.43 1.88 33.83
C ARG A 15 13.42 2.58 32.87
N SER A 16 12.97 3.42 31.93
CA SER A 16 13.89 4.20 31.09
C SER A 16 13.33 5.56 30.69
N PRO A 17 14.13 6.64 30.60
CA PRO A 17 13.68 7.98 30.21
C PRO A 17 13.35 8.12 28.71
N PHE A 18 13.24 7.01 27.96
CA PHE A 18 12.95 7.06 26.54
C PHE A 18 11.45 7.16 26.29
N THR A 19 11.07 8.13 25.45
CA THR A 19 9.71 8.25 24.91
C THR A 19 9.27 6.91 24.31
N PRO A 20 8.05 6.43 24.58
CA PRO A 20 7.54 5.20 24.00
C PRO A 20 7.59 5.29 22.47
N THR A 21 8.20 4.29 21.81
CA THR A 21 8.35 4.27 20.35
C THR A 21 7.74 3.01 19.74
N TRP A 22 7.24 3.17 18.52
CA TRP A 22 6.80 2.07 17.67
C TRP A 22 8.01 1.38 17.06
N LYS A 23 7.99 0.05 17.03
CA LYS A 23 9.00 -0.78 16.35
C LYS A 23 8.34 -1.89 15.56
N LEU A 24 8.87 -2.18 14.38
CA LEU A 24 8.50 -3.39 13.64
C LEU A 24 8.94 -4.61 14.45
N GLY A 25 8.01 -5.55 14.65
CA GLY A 25 8.30 -6.85 15.22
C GLY A 25 9.06 -7.74 14.24
N THR A 26 9.53 -8.88 14.74
CA THR A 26 10.11 -9.92 13.89
C THR A 26 9.05 -10.43 12.91
N ALA A 27 9.42 -10.52 11.64
CA ALA A 27 8.56 -11.13 10.64
C ALA A 27 8.41 -12.64 10.88
N GLU A 28 7.18 -13.14 10.79
CA GLU A 28 6.91 -14.57 10.74
C GLU A 28 6.96 -15.05 9.29
N LEU A 29 7.43 -16.28 9.06
CA LEU A 29 7.43 -16.85 7.71
C LEU A 29 6.00 -17.12 7.24
N ALA A 30 5.72 -16.79 5.98
CA ALA A 30 4.47 -17.11 5.29
C ALA A 30 4.74 -18.11 4.17
N THR A 31 3.89 -19.13 4.06
CA THR A 31 3.86 -19.98 2.86
C THR A 31 3.03 -19.36 1.73
N ARG A 32 2.11 -18.45 2.05
CA ARG A 32 1.26 -17.74 1.10
C ARG A 32 0.88 -16.36 1.62
N VAL A 33 0.97 -15.35 0.74
CA VAL A 33 0.42 -14.01 0.95
C VAL A 33 -0.46 -13.67 -0.26
N PRO A 34 -1.73 -13.29 -0.09
CA PRO A 34 -2.55 -12.81 -1.20
C PRO A 34 -1.92 -11.54 -1.80
N LEU A 35 -1.71 -11.52 -3.13
CA LEU A 35 -1.25 -10.34 -3.85
C LEU A 35 -2.41 -9.35 -4.03
N ASP A 36 -2.81 -8.72 -2.93
CA ASP A 36 -3.98 -7.84 -2.83
C ASP A 36 -3.59 -6.61 -2.01
N TYR A 37 -4.18 -5.46 -2.34
CA TYR A 37 -3.95 -4.21 -1.61
C TYR A 37 -4.30 -4.26 -0.12
N ARG A 38 -5.11 -5.23 0.35
CA ARG A 38 -5.32 -5.53 1.78
C ARG A 38 -4.05 -5.90 2.54
N CYS A 39 -3.04 -6.38 1.81
CA CYS A 39 -1.72 -6.71 2.35
C CYS A 39 -0.66 -5.64 2.06
N ALA A 40 -0.99 -4.66 1.22
CA ALA A 40 -0.14 -3.53 0.85
C ALA A 40 -0.18 -2.44 1.91
N SER A 41 0.80 -1.54 1.90
CA SER A 41 0.90 -0.40 2.81
C SER A 41 -0.34 0.50 2.78
N VAL A 42 -0.43 1.40 3.77
CA VAL A 42 -1.48 2.42 3.90
C VAL A 42 -2.80 1.83 4.43
N GLY A 43 -3.87 2.61 4.54
CA GLY A 43 -5.15 2.20 5.12
C GLY A 43 -5.76 3.32 5.96
N ARG A 44 -6.68 2.93 6.86
CA ARG A 44 -7.24 3.81 7.88
C ARG A 44 -6.17 4.25 8.88
N TYR A 45 -6.26 5.47 9.37
CA TYR A 45 -5.42 5.96 10.45
C TYR A 45 -5.76 5.23 11.74
N VAL A 46 -4.76 4.61 12.35
CA VAL A 46 -4.96 3.84 13.57
C VAL A 46 -5.26 4.78 14.74
N GLY A 47 -6.44 4.62 15.33
CA GLY A 47 -6.88 5.36 16.52
C GLY A 47 -7.58 6.69 16.20
N ASP A 48 -7.75 7.02 14.93
CA ASP A 48 -8.48 8.21 14.50
C ASP A 48 -9.99 8.07 14.83
N PRO A 49 -10.58 8.97 15.63
CA PRO A 49 -11.99 8.91 16.00
C PRO A 49 -12.92 9.12 14.80
N ASP A 50 -12.50 9.88 13.79
CA ASP A 50 -13.32 10.24 12.63
C ASP A 50 -13.17 9.22 11.48
N GLY A 51 -12.33 8.21 11.68
CA GLY A 51 -12.12 7.12 10.73
C GLY A 51 -11.38 7.57 9.46
N GLY A 52 -10.58 8.63 9.55
CA GLY A 52 -9.75 9.11 8.47
C GLY A 52 -8.83 8.01 7.92
N ALA A 53 -8.48 8.16 6.64
CA ALA A 53 -7.68 7.19 5.93
C ALA A 53 -6.85 7.90 4.86
N ASP A 54 -5.82 7.22 4.42
CA ASP A 54 -5.02 7.69 3.29
C ASP A 54 -5.63 7.13 1.99
N ALA A 55 -6.04 8.06 1.13
CA ALA A 55 -6.84 7.81 -0.06
C ALA A 55 -6.10 6.99 -1.14
N ARG A 56 -4.83 6.65 -0.96
CA ARG A 56 -4.06 5.81 -1.89
C ARG A 56 -4.37 4.33 -1.77
N ASN A 57 -4.84 3.87 -0.60
CA ASN A 57 -5.31 2.50 -0.39
C ASN A 57 -6.16 2.42 0.88
N LEU A 58 -7.48 2.36 0.73
CA LEU A 58 -8.42 2.26 1.86
C LEU A 58 -8.56 0.84 2.43
N LEU A 59 -8.02 -0.17 1.74
CA LEU A 59 -8.16 -1.59 2.12
C LEU A 59 -6.97 -2.11 2.94
N GLY A 60 -5.87 -1.36 2.98
CA GLY A 60 -4.64 -1.77 3.65
C GLY A 60 -4.79 -2.01 5.16
N PRO A 61 -3.74 -2.55 5.81
CA PRO A 61 -3.77 -3.00 7.21
C PRO A 61 -3.90 -1.87 8.24
N GLY A 62 -3.81 -0.61 7.79
CA GLY A 62 -3.84 0.59 8.63
C GLY A 62 -2.53 1.35 8.59
N LEU A 63 -2.60 2.65 8.89
CA LEU A 63 -1.45 3.55 8.91
C LEU A 63 -1.32 4.20 10.29
N LEU A 64 -0.11 4.18 10.85
CA LEU A 64 0.15 4.89 12.09
C LEU A 64 0.10 6.41 11.85
N HIS A 65 -0.55 7.13 12.75
CA HIS A 65 -0.66 8.58 12.77
C HIS A 65 -0.06 9.13 14.07
N ARG A 66 0.68 10.24 13.99
CA ARG A 66 1.40 10.80 15.15
C ARG A 66 0.45 11.25 16.26
N GLU A 67 -0.72 11.77 15.89
CA GLU A 67 -1.69 12.32 16.84
C GLU A 67 -2.62 11.25 17.41
N PHE A 68 -3.01 10.27 16.58
CA PHE A 68 -4.08 9.32 16.91
C PHE A 68 -3.56 7.96 17.39
N SER A 69 -2.39 7.53 16.92
CA SER A 69 -1.88 6.18 17.21
C SER A 69 -1.15 6.11 18.54
N ARG A 70 -1.83 5.57 19.55
CA ARG A 70 -1.29 5.39 20.90
C ARG A 70 -0.41 4.14 21.00
N VAL A 71 0.76 4.33 21.60
CA VAL A 71 1.68 3.23 21.92
C VAL A 71 1.04 2.29 22.94
N GLY A 72 1.15 0.98 22.70
CA GLY A 72 0.67 -0.06 23.62
C GLY A 72 -0.29 -1.06 22.99
N LYS A 73 -0.91 -0.72 21.86
CA LYS A 73 -1.70 -1.66 21.06
C LYS A 73 -0.90 -2.10 19.81
N PRO A 74 -0.64 -3.41 19.61
CA PRO A 74 -0.03 -3.88 18.39
C PRO A 74 -0.87 -3.51 17.16
N CYS A 75 -0.23 -3.11 16.07
CA CYS A 75 -0.86 -2.79 14.79
C CYS A 75 -0.23 -3.61 13.68
N ARG A 76 -1.03 -4.10 12.73
CA ARG A 76 -0.50 -4.91 11.63
C ARG A 76 0.34 -4.03 10.70
N ALA A 77 1.54 -4.49 10.37
CA ALA A 77 2.38 -3.89 9.33
C ALA A 77 2.01 -4.50 7.96
N PRO A 78 2.26 -3.78 6.85
CA PRO A 78 2.08 -4.35 5.52
C PRO A 78 2.93 -5.60 5.32
N GLN A 79 2.39 -6.54 4.55
CA GLN A 79 3.12 -7.74 4.11
C GLN A 79 3.67 -7.59 2.70
N ILE A 80 3.12 -6.65 1.92
CA ILE A 80 3.60 -6.29 0.59
C ILE A 80 4.05 -4.83 0.64
N ASP A 81 5.32 -4.61 0.33
CA ASP A 81 5.94 -3.31 0.21
C ASP A 81 6.94 -3.29 -0.96
N SER A 82 7.64 -2.17 -1.15
CA SER A 82 8.58 -2.02 -2.25
C SER A 82 9.96 -2.51 -1.84
N ALA A 83 10.57 -3.37 -2.65
CA ALA A 83 11.97 -3.77 -2.45
C ALA A 83 12.95 -2.57 -2.54
N ARG A 84 12.59 -1.51 -3.26
CA ARG A 84 13.40 -0.28 -3.39
C ARG A 84 13.12 0.74 -2.28
N ALA A 85 11.92 0.71 -1.71
CA ALA A 85 11.47 1.63 -0.67
C ALA A 85 10.68 0.85 0.40
N PRO A 86 11.35 -0.01 1.18
CA PRO A 86 10.71 -0.86 2.16
C PRO A 86 10.15 -0.05 3.32
N VAL A 87 9.18 -0.62 4.04
CA VAL A 87 8.64 0.01 5.25
C VAL A 87 9.58 -0.26 6.42
N ASP A 88 10.38 0.73 6.80
CA ASP A 88 11.38 0.62 7.88
C ASP A 88 11.12 1.53 9.08
N ALA A 89 10.28 2.56 8.91
CA ALA A 89 9.93 3.52 9.96
C ALA A 89 8.42 3.52 10.29
N PRO A 90 8.03 3.71 11.57
CA PRO A 90 6.63 3.60 11.99
C PRO A 90 5.65 4.55 11.30
N PHE A 91 6.08 5.78 11.00
CA PHE A 91 5.24 6.80 10.39
C PHE A 91 5.57 6.99 8.90
N ALA A 92 6.30 6.03 8.30
CA ALA A 92 6.53 6.03 6.86
C ALA A 92 5.18 5.94 6.12
N ARG A 93 5.10 6.64 4.98
CA ARG A 93 3.90 6.67 4.12
C ARG A 93 4.21 6.12 2.71
N PRO A 94 4.75 4.91 2.60
CA PRO A 94 5.13 4.30 1.32
C PRO A 94 3.93 4.20 0.38
N LEU A 95 4.20 4.12 -0.92
CA LEU A 95 3.18 3.85 -1.90
C LEU A 95 2.70 2.39 -1.78
N PRO A 96 1.39 2.13 -1.79
CA PRO A 96 0.86 0.77 -1.68
C PRO A 96 1.33 -0.08 -2.87
N GLN A 97 1.98 -1.20 -2.57
CA GLN A 97 2.38 -2.21 -3.55
C GLN A 97 1.38 -3.35 -3.51
N GLY A 98 0.51 -3.45 -4.51
CA GLY A 98 -0.51 -4.49 -4.58
C GLY A 98 -0.78 -4.89 -6.02
N PHE A 99 -1.60 -5.94 -6.19
CA PHE A 99 -2.01 -6.40 -7.50
C PHE A 99 -3.55 -6.43 -7.57
N GLY A 100 -4.07 -6.07 -8.74
CA GLY A 100 -5.50 -6.04 -9.03
C GLY A 100 -6.03 -4.63 -9.37
N PRO A 101 -7.33 -4.54 -9.69
CA PRO A 101 -7.95 -3.28 -10.09
C PRO A 101 -8.01 -2.26 -8.95
N VAL A 102 -7.69 -1.01 -9.28
CA VAL A 102 -7.76 0.13 -8.37
C VAL A 102 -9.19 0.69 -8.37
N PRO A 103 -9.84 0.82 -7.20
CA PRO A 103 -11.17 1.39 -7.10
C PRO A 103 -11.24 2.86 -7.53
N PRO A 104 -12.36 3.34 -8.10
CA PRO A 104 -12.48 4.70 -8.62
C PRO A 104 -12.39 5.78 -7.54
N PHE A 105 -12.69 5.43 -6.29
CA PHE A 105 -12.63 6.34 -5.13
C PHE A 105 -11.23 6.44 -4.50
N TRP A 106 -10.21 5.80 -5.09
CA TRP A 106 -8.83 6.01 -4.66
C TRP A 106 -8.23 7.23 -5.35
N SER A 107 -7.40 7.96 -4.62
CA SER A 107 -6.79 9.23 -5.04
C SER A 107 -6.16 9.20 -6.43
N TRP A 108 -5.50 8.09 -6.80
CA TRP A 108 -4.91 7.94 -8.13
C TRP A 108 -5.95 8.04 -9.25
N ARG A 109 -7.11 7.40 -9.10
CA ARG A 109 -8.20 7.50 -10.09
C ARG A 109 -8.98 8.79 -9.93
N GLN A 110 -9.25 9.22 -8.70
CA GLN A 110 -9.97 10.47 -8.46
C GLN A 110 -9.28 11.69 -9.09
N ALA A 111 -7.95 11.70 -9.18
CA ALA A 111 -7.20 12.76 -9.84
C ALA A 111 -7.58 12.95 -11.33
N HIS A 112 -8.22 11.97 -11.96
CA HIS A 112 -8.63 11.98 -13.37
C HIS A 112 -10.16 12.10 -13.55
N ALA A 113 -10.93 12.16 -12.46
CA ALA A 113 -12.39 12.19 -12.53
C ALA A 113 -12.94 13.53 -13.06
N GLY A 114 -12.13 14.59 -13.08
CA GLY A 114 -12.58 15.95 -13.36
C GLY A 114 -13.36 16.57 -12.19
N THR A 115 -13.82 17.79 -12.39
CA THR A 115 -14.45 18.63 -11.36
C THR A 115 -15.97 18.59 -11.45
N TYR A 116 -16.62 18.15 -10.38
CA TYR A 116 -18.09 18.04 -10.26
C TYR A 116 -18.64 19.12 -9.29
N ASP A 117 -18.54 20.38 -9.69
CA ASP A 117 -18.97 21.55 -8.89
C ASP A 117 -20.45 21.93 -9.11
N GLU A 118 -20.90 23.05 -8.53
CA GLU A 118 -22.27 23.53 -8.67
C GLU A 118 -22.64 23.89 -10.11
N ALA A 119 -21.68 24.37 -10.91
CA ALA A 119 -21.89 24.69 -12.31
C ALA A 119 -22.17 23.42 -13.12
N TRP A 120 -21.41 22.35 -12.87
CA TRP A 120 -21.69 21.03 -13.41
C TRP A 120 -23.08 20.51 -13.00
N GLN A 121 -23.47 20.68 -11.72
CA GLN A 121 -24.77 20.23 -11.23
C GLN A 121 -25.96 20.95 -11.89
N ALA A 122 -25.80 22.24 -12.19
CA ALA A 122 -26.81 23.09 -12.82
C ALA A 122 -26.93 22.87 -14.34
N ALA A 123 -25.94 22.23 -14.98
CA ALA A 123 -25.96 21.98 -16.42
C ALA A 123 -27.11 21.02 -16.81
N PRO A 124 -27.95 21.35 -17.81
CA PRO A 124 -29.11 20.54 -18.19
C PRO A 124 -28.79 19.08 -18.56
N GLU A 125 -27.61 18.85 -19.17
CA GLU A 125 -27.23 17.53 -19.71
C GLU A 125 -26.21 16.77 -18.86
N ARG A 126 -25.72 17.33 -17.73
CA ARG A 126 -24.73 16.73 -16.80
C ARG A 126 -23.74 15.77 -17.49
N ARG A 127 -23.05 16.27 -18.52
CA ARG A 127 -22.02 15.51 -19.27
C ARG A 127 -20.80 15.27 -18.39
N LEU A 128 -19.79 14.55 -18.88
CA LEU A 128 -18.51 14.50 -18.18
C LEU A 128 -17.94 15.92 -18.03
N PRO A 129 -17.26 16.24 -16.91
CA PRO A 129 -16.56 17.51 -16.76
C PRO A 129 -15.58 17.76 -17.91
N ASP A 130 -15.37 19.02 -18.27
CA ASP A 130 -14.45 19.39 -19.36
C ASP A 130 -12.99 19.01 -19.05
N ASP A 131 -12.63 18.91 -17.77
CA ASP A 131 -11.33 18.48 -17.26
C ASP A 131 -11.26 16.97 -16.96
N PHE A 132 -12.26 16.19 -17.37
CA PHE A 132 -12.22 14.73 -17.26
C PHE A 132 -11.08 14.13 -18.09
N ASP A 133 -10.29 13.24 -17.49
CA ASP A 133 -9.19 12.54 -18.16
C ASP A 133 -9.54 11.06 -18.32
N CYS A 134 -9.49 10.56 -19.56
CA CYS A 134 -9.76 9.15 -19.89
C CYS A 134 -8.87 8.15 -19.12
N ARG A 135 -7.73 8.58 -18.56
CA ARG A 135 -6.94 7.76 -17.61
C ARG A 135 -7.75 7.32 -16.38
N PHE A 136 -8.85 8.00 -16.04
CA PHE A 136 -9.80 7.56 -15.01
C PHE A 136 -10.30 6.13 -15.21
N TYR A 137 -10.46 5.71 -16.47
CA TYR A 137 -10.90 4.36 -16.82
C TYR A 137 -9.79 3.30 -16.71
N GLN A 138 -8.52 3.71 -16.61
CA GLN A 138 -7.44 2.78 -16.33
C GLN A 138 -7.56 2.33 -14.88
N SER A 139 -7.70 1.02 -14.68
CA SER A 139 -7.83 0.41 -13.34
C SER A 139 -6.56 -0.28 -12.88
N LEU A 140 -5.53 -0.33 -13.72
CA LEU A 140 -4.21 -0.82 -13.36
C LEU A 140 -3.37 0.35 -12.87
N PHE A 141 -2.71 0.17 -11.73
CA PHE A 141 -1.97 1.22 -11.07
C PHE A 141 -0.70 1.60 -11.84
N ASP A 142 -0.52 2.88 -12.14
CA ASP A 142 0.61 3.40 -12.92
C ASP A 142 1.69 4.03 -12.02
N TYR A 143 2.33 3.23 -11.17
CA TYR A 143 3.61 3.62 -10.57
C TYR A 143 4.73 2.88 -11.26
N GLU A 144 5.42 3.52 -12.20
CA GLU A 144 6.65 3.00 -12.81
C GLU A 144 6.54 1.57 -13.43
N TYR A 145 5.33 1.01 -13.56
CA TYR A 145 5.10 -0.31 -14.17
C TYR A 145 5.26 -0.23 -15.69
N LEU A 146 4.99 0.93 -16.28
CA LEU A 146 5.09 1.14 -17.73
C LEU A 146 6.53 1.30 -18.24
N TYR A 147 7.53 1.64 -17.42
CA TYR A 147 8.92 1.69 -17.91
C TYR A 147 9.47 0.30 -18.26
N LEU A 148 9.03 -0.76 -17.58
CA LEU A 148 9.34 -2.13 -17.97
C LEU A 148 8.56 -2.59 -19.21
N TYR A 149 7.36 -2.05 -19.45
CA TYR A 149 6.49 -2.46 -20.55
C TYR A 149 6.74 -1.70 -21.87
N ARG A 150 7.23 -0.46 -21.82
CA ARG A 150 7.39 0.40 -23.01
C ARG A 150 8.56 0.00 -23.90
N SER A 151 9.51 -0.79 -23.40
CA SER A 151 10.65 -1.32 -24.16
C SER A 151 10.39 -2.67 -24.84
N TYR A 152 9.23 -3.31 -24.64
CA TYR A 152 8.94 -4.64 -25.19
C TYR A 152 7.63 -4.64 -26.00
N THR A 153 7.69 -4.10 -27.22
CA THR A 153 6.55 -3.96 -28.14
C THR A 153 6.07 -5.25 -28.81
N ARG A 154 6.35 -6.43 -28.23
CA ARG A 154 5.73 -7.70 -28.61
C ARG A 154 6.08 -8.77 -27.57
N MET A 155 5.18 -9.01 -26.62
CA MET A 155 5.25 -10.21 -25.80
C MET A 155 3.98 -11.02 -25.98
N SER A 156 4.15 -12.26 -26.42
CA SER A 156 3.07 -13.25 -26.42
C SER A 156 2.75 -13.65 -24.97
N LEU A 157 1.54 -14.17 -24.73
CA LEU A 157 1.04 -14.56 -23.40
C LEU A 157 2.01 -15.48 -22.61
N TRP A 158 2.89 -16.20 -23.32
CA TRP A 158 3.92 -17.08 -22.75
C TRP A 158 5.13 -16.35 -22.14
N GLN A 159 5.46 -15.15 -22.62
CA GLN A 159 6.59 -14.36 -22.10
C GLN A 159 6.28 -13.67 -20.76
N LEU A 160 5.00 -13.37 -20.52
CA LEU A 160 4.53 -12.84 -19.24
C LEU A 160 4.70 -13.88 -18.12
N VAL A 161 4.55 -15.17 -18.44
CA VAL A 161 4.82 -16.29 -17.52
C VAL A 161 6.32 -16.46 -17.25
N ILE A 162 7.18 -16.25 -18.24
CA ILE A 162 8.64 -16.41 -18.09
C ILE A 162 9.30 -15.27 -17.30
N LEU A 163 8.82 -14.02 -17.42
CA LEU A 163 9.28 -12.92 -16.56
C LEU A 163 8.87 -13.14 -15.09
N MET A 164 7.68 -13.72 -14.86
CA MET A 164 7.22 -14.10 -13.53
C MET A 164 8.01 -15.30 -12.97
N ALA A 165 8.41 -16.26 -13.82
CA ALA A 165 9.22 -17.40 -13.43
C ALA A 165 10.72 -17.06 -13.27
N SER A 166 11.24 -16.05 -13.97
CA SER A 166 12.63 -15.61 -13.82
C SER A 166 12.80 -14.70 -12.59
N SER A 167 11.74 -14.00 -12.17
CA SER A 167 11.64 -13.42 -10.82
C SER A 167 11.54 -14.50 -9.73
N ALA A 168 10.91 -15.64 -10.05
CA ALA A 168 10.89 -16.81 -9.15
C ALA A 168 12.22 -17.57 -9.06
N ALA A 169 13.21 -17.24 -9.90
CA ALA A 169 14.58 -17.78 -9.85
C ALA A 169 15.60 -16.86 -9.14
N ALA A 170 15.19 -15.68 -8.66
CA ALA A 170 15.90 -14.94 -7.63
C ALA A 170 15.30 -15.29 -6.26
N GLY A 171 15.33 -16.59 -5.95
CA GLY A 171 14.98 -17.11 -4.64
C GLY A 171 15.98 -16.63 -3.59
N LEU A 172 15.70 -15.47 -2.99
CA LEU A 172 15.97 -15.23 -1.59
C LEU A 172 14.79 -14.43 -1.05
N CYS A 173 13.83 -15.18 -0.49
CA CYS A 173 13.04 -14.75 0.65
C CYS A 173 13.97 -13.91 1.54
N SER A 174 13.70 -12.61 1.65
CA SER A 174 14.52 -11.67 2.41
C SER A 174 14.65 -12.21 3.83
N GLN A 175 15.77 -12.89 4.09
CA GLN A 175 16.08 -13.47 5.38
C GLN A 175 16.28 -12.32 6.36
N TRP A 176 15.29 -12.11 7.20
CA TRP A 176 15.39 -11.36 8.44
C TRP A 176 16.42 -12.05 9.33
N ARG A 177 17.69 -11.63 9.27
CA ARG A 177 18.74 -12.12 10.16
C ARG A 177 18.98 -11.09 11.26
N VAL A 178 18.38 -11.33 12.44
CA VAL A 178 18.73 -10.62 13.68
C VAL A 178 20.19 -10.93 14.01
N ARG A 179 21.08 -9.93 13.92
CA ARG A 179 22.39 -10.03 14.57
C ARG A 179 22.18 -9.82 16.08
N ARG A 180 22.47 -10.85 16.88
CA ARG A 180 22.61 -10.70 18.33
C ARG A 180 23.95 -10.00 18.63
N ARG A 181 23.91 -8.97 19.46
CA ARG A 181 24.94 -8.73 20.47
C ARG A 181 24.23 -8.65 21.81
#